data_AF-A0A847TJ59-F1
#
_entry.id   AF-A0A847TJ59-F1
#
_cell.length_a   1.000
_cell.length_b   1.000
_cell.length_c   1.000
_cell.angle_alpha   90.00
_cell.angle_beta   90.00
_cell.angle_gamma   90.00
#
_symmetry.space_group_name_H-M   'P 1'
#
loop_
_entity.id
_entity.type
_entity.pdbx_description
1 polymer ?
#
loop_
_entity_poly.entity_id
_entity_poly.type
_entity_poly.pdbx_seq_one_letter_code
_entity_poly.pdbx_strand_id
1 'polypeptide(L)'
;MSETLDPLSTRACRMTHAYNTGIEITEKLRAGDSLLSSVVDSTIQTEHLNDNYPEWHPAPHSFLGMVRLLIYREATGESYRALARYQELAEPLGLKHIPDESVLSRTWRKRFDDGVREFVQVAANFVIKQSHDREFSAPAVRPKAEIVDEVDLSTDDETAGCEFSDKQIYRTTRLARDHGFDEFDSDRAANATYEDTQFFELQTFMGMVNCGTPQGAARFQYRHGSDSSPHGDTHLRTIKQFAPGELINGFDAVADQLLSVIESEASFRRPVTVAIDITTVPYYGNVEGMVMVSGLNHEERAFKFATLSIVGLNIPLILAVEPVRESSAWDENPPNQIHSVVRRLVRRARQHVPIETVLCDREFDSMRVFQTLSNLGVNYLIPKRITSTEKDVIETMESDGEDVAVESASVHVESGEHSMQFLYVPSTKGEGTTVFATNLRVGPEEAESFCRRYSRRWQIENEYKSIKNDFLAKTSSKDYRVRLFYFVFAVLLYNIWRLTDFLLKAGVDSEMEYAPVLTAGECVEIVVSALIPPD
;
A
#
# COMPACT_ATOMS: atom_id res chain seq x y z
N MET A 1 49.87 18.31 11.68
CA MET A 1 49.85 16.84 11.82
C MET A 1 48.39 16.44 11.79
N SER A 2 47.88 16.12 10.61
CA SER A 2 46.50 15.68 10.40
C SER A 2 46.53 14.17 10.52
N GLU A 3 46.10 13.62 11.66
CA GLU A 3 45.76 12.21 11.76
C GLU A 3 44.54 11.99 10.84
N THR A 4 44.80 11.52 9.63
CA THR A 4 43.78 10.94 8.77
C THR A 4 43.26 9.68 9.48
N LEU A 5 42.21 9.86 10.29
CA LEU A 5 41.44 8.79 10.89
C LEU A 5 40.91 7.89 9.76
N ASP A 6 41.23 6.61 9.86
CA ASP A 6 40.73 5.59 8.94
C ASP A 6 39.18 5.55 8.99
N PRO A 7 38.46 5.83 7.89
CA PRO A 7 37.00 5.85 7.84
C PRO A 7 36.36 4.53 8.32
N LEU A 8 37.06 3.40 8.13
CA LEU A 8 36.63 2.09 8.60
C LEU A 8 36.70 1.97 10.13
N SER A 9 37.70 2.61 10.75
CA SER A 9 37.86 2.67 12.22
C SER A 9 36.75 3.50 12.88
N THR A 10 36.41 4.67 12.32
CA THR A 10 35.35 5.54 12.86
C THR A 10 33.98 4.88 12.84
N ARG A 11 33.63 4.16 11.76
CA ARG A 11 32.38 3.39 11.69
C ARG A 11 32.37 2.25 12.71
N ALA A 12 33.48 1.52 12.86
CA ALA A 12 33.59 0.42 13.83
C ALA A 12 33.41 0.90 15.28
N CYS A 13 34.01 2.03 15.65
CA CYS A 13 33.80 2.65 16.96
C CYS A 13 32.34 3.06 17.16
N ARG A 14 31.73 3.72 16.17
CA ARG A 14 30.30 4.12 16.22
C ARG A 14 29.37 2.92 16.39
N MET A 15 29.62 1.82 15.68
CA MET A 15 28.86 0.58 15.83
C MET A 15 29.02 -0.02 17.22
N THR A 16 30.25 -0.06 17.74
CA THR A 16 30.51 -0.53 19.10
C THR A 16 29.74 0.30 20.13
N HIS A 17 29.72 1.62 19.99
CA HIS A 17 28.97 2.50 20.90
C HIS A 17 27.45 2.33 20.77
N ALA A 18 26.93 2.10 19.55
CA ALA A 18 25.53 1.82 19.32
C ALA A 18 25.09 0.51 20.02
N TYR A 19 25.91 -0.55 19.89
CA TYR A 19 25.67 -1.81 20.59
C TYR A 19 25.74 -1.66 22.11
N ASN A 20 26.76 -0.96 22.63
CA ASN A 20 26.87 -0.70 24.07
C ASN A 20 25.66 0.07 24.61
N THR A 21 25.19 1.08 23.88
CA THR A 21 23.97 1.83 24.21
C THR A 21 22.76 0.90 24.26
N GLY A 22 22.59 0.03 23.25
CA GLY A 22 21.53 -0.96 23.23
C GLY A 22 21.60 -1.96 24.38
N ILE A 23 22.81 -2.40 24.77
CA ILE A 23 23.06 -3.29 25.91
C ILE A 23 22.62 -2.62 27.21
N GLU A 24 23.06 -1.38 27.47
CA GLU A 24 22.70 -0.64 28.69
C GLU A 24 21.19 -0.44 28.81
N ILE A 25 20.51 -0.04 27.72
CA ILE A 25 19.05 0.11 27.70
C ILE A 25 18.37 -1.22 28.03
N THR A 26 18.85 -2.32 27.44
CA THR A 26 18.31 -3.67 27.65
C THR A 26 18.50 -4.14 29.10
N GLU A 27 19.67 -3.90 29.69
CA GLU A 27 19.96 -4.29 31.08
C GLU A 27 19.07 -3.56 32.09
N LYS A 28 18.79 -2.27 31.85
CA LYS A 28 17.89 -1.46 32.67
C LYS A 28 16.43 -1.89 32.54
N LEU A 29 15.98 -2.12 31.30
CA LEU A 29 14.66 -2.71 31.05
C LEU A 29 14.50 -4.04 31.78
N ARG A 30 15.54 -4.88 31.78
CA ARG A 30 15.55 -6.16 32.51
C ARG A 30 15.50 -5.97 34.03
N ALA A 31 16.07 -4.89 34.55
CA ALA A 31 16.00 -4.54 35.97
C ALA A 31 14.62 -4.03 36.42
N GLY A 32 13.69 -3.83 35.48
CA GLY A 32 12.32 -3.39 35.73
C GLY A 32 12.08 -1.90 35.46
N ASP A 33 13.04 -1.20 34.87
CA ASP A 33 12.89 0.20 34.49
C ASP A 33 11.98 0.36 33.27
N SER A 34 11.34 1.53 33.14
CA SER A 34 10.57 1.87 31.95
C SER A 34 11.50 2.05 30.73
N LEU A 35 10.96 1.90 29.50
CA LEU A 35 11.73 2.16 28.28
C LEU A 35 12.26 3.60 28.23
N LEU A 36 11.46 4.57 28.68
CA LEU A 36 11.87 5.97 28.72
C LEU A 36 13.04 6.18 29.68
N SER A 37 12.96 5.70 30.93
CA SER A 37 14.06 5.83 31.90
C SER A 37 15.31 5.10 31.44
N SER A 38 15.16 3.91 30.84
CA SER A 38 16.27 3.14 30.29
C SER A 38 17.01 3.88 29.17
N VAL A 39 16.28 4.56 28.27
CA VAL A 39 16.87 5.39 27.21
C VAL A 39 17.50 6.66 27.78
N VAL A 40 16.86 7.33 28.74
CA VAL A 40 17.36 8.57 29.37
C VAL A 40 18.68 8.31 30.09
N ASP A 41 18.75 7.22 30.87
CA ASP A 41 19.91 6.92 31.68
C ASP A 41 21.01 6.18 30.90
N SER A 42 20.80 5.87 29.62
CA SER A 42 21.82 5.23 28.78
C SER A 42 22.96 6.19 28.42
N THR A 43 24.17 5.64 28.39
CA THR A 43 25.41 6.35 28.07
C THR A 43 25.60 6.38 26.56
N ILE A 44 25.23 7.50 25.93
CA ILE A 44 25.42 7.71 24.49
C ILE A 44 26.71 8.50 24.27
N GLN A 45 27.72 7.86 23.69
CA GLN A 45 28.98 8.50 23.35
C GLN A 45 28.85 9.25 22.02
N THR A 46 28.88 10.59 22.08
CA THR A 46 28.65 11.47 20.92
C THR A 46 29.93 11.82 20.14
N GLU A 47 31.10 11.37 20.57
CA GLU A 47 32.42 11.70 19.96
C GLU A 47 32.57 11.26 18.50
N HIS A 48 31.75 10.30 18.05
CA HIS A 48 31.70 9.81 16.68
C HIS A 48 30.33 10.04 16.01
N LEU A 49 29.50 10.89 16.62
CA LEU A 49 28.19 11.29 16.11
C LEU A 49 28.25 12.76 15.72
N ASN A 50 28.00 13.06 14.45
CA ASN A 50 28.09 14.42 13.95
C ASN A 50 26.72 15.10 14.00
N ASP A 51 26.66 16.29 14.61
CA ASP A 51 25.50 17.16 14.51
C ASP A 51 25.73 18.14 13.36
N ASN A 52 24.86 18.15 12.34
CA ASN A 52 25.01 19.02 11.16
C ASN A 52 24.83 20.52 11.46
N TYR A 53 24.69 20.91 12.74
CA TYR A 53 24.68 22.30 13.17
C TYR A 53 26.09 22.73 13.63
N PRO A 54 26.61 23.84 13.10
CA PRO A 54 27.90 24.34 13.54
C PRO A 54 27.81 24.85 14.99
N GLU A 55 28.90 24.72 15.76
CA GLU A 55 28.96 25.11 17.18
C GLU A 55 28.53 26.57 17.42
N TRP A 56 28.79 27.46 16.47
CA TRP A 56 28.44 28.88 16.55
C TRP A 56 26.96 29.18 16.24
N HIS A 57 26.19 28.20 15.76
CA HIS A 57 24.75 28.31 15.54
C HIS A 57 24.03 27.00 15.90
N PRO A 58 23.90 26.68 17.20
CA PRO A 58 23.35 25.41 17.65
C PRO A 58 21.85 25.30 17.32
N ALA A 59 21.39 24.06 17.12
CA ALA A 59 19.98 23.78 16.89
C ALA A 59 19.12 24.19 18.11
N PRO A 60 17.82 24.50 17.90
CA PRO A 60 16.91 24.84 19.00
C PRO A 60 16.70 23.68 20.01
N HIS A 61 16.98 22.45 19.59
CA HIS A 61 16.79 21.23 20.38
C HIS A 61 18.13 20.54 20.61
N SER A 62 18.36 20.04 21.83
CA SER A 62 19.61 19.36 22.19
C SER A 62 19.85 18.15 21.28
N PHE A 63 21.08 17.99 20.80
CA PHE A 63 21.44 16.87 19.91
C PHE A 63 21.19 15.53 20.58
N LEU A 64 21.75 15.37 21.78
CA LEU A 64 21.58 14.17 22.60
C LEU A 64 20.11 13.89 22.93
N GLY A 65 19.31 14.92 23.23
CA GLY A 65 17.88 14.75 23.48
C GLY A 65 17.11 14.25 22.26
N MET A 66 17.47 14.75 21.06
CA MET A 66 16.89 14.26 19.80
C MET A 66 17.32 12.83 19.48
N VAL A 67 18.59 12.46 19.73
CA VAL A 67 19.07 11.09 19.54
C VAL A 67 18.30 10.13 20.46
N ARG A 68 18.15 10.46 21.74
CA ARG A 68 17.38 9.66 22.70
C ARG A 68 15.89 9.56 22.31
N LEU A 69 15.28 10.67 21.92
CA LEU A 69 13.90 10.70 21.47
C LEU A 69 13.68 9.79 20.26
N LEU A 70 14.62 9.77 19.32
CA LEU A 70 14.53 8.94 18.12
C LEU A 70 14.87 7.46 18.38
N ILE A 71 15.76 7.15 19.33
CA ILE A 71 15.94 5.77 19.83
C ILE A 71 14.63 5.28 20.47
N TYR A 72 13.99 6.11 21.32
CA TYR A 72 12.70 5.79 21.93
C TYR A 72 11.61 5.59 20.85
N ARG A 73 11.58 6.46 19.84
CA ARG A 73 10.65 6.35 18.71
C ARG A 73 10.85 5.08 17.90
N GLU A 74 12.10 4.74 17.57
CA GLU A 74 12.40 3.49 16.86
C GLU A 74 12.12 2.26 17.72
N ALA A 75 12.36 2.33 19.04
CA ALA A 75 12.05 1.23 19.96
C ALA A 75 10.55 1.01 20.16
N THR A 76 9.72 2.05 20.10
CA THR A 76 8.26 1.97 20.29
C THR A 76 7.47 1.76 19.00
N GLY A 77 8.04 2.13 17.84
CA GLY A 77 7.33 2.10 16.55
C GLY A 77 6.36 3.28 16.36
N GLU A 78 6.34 4.25 17.29
CA GLU A 78 5.40 5.37 17.25
C GLU A 78 5.59 6.27 16.02
N SER A 79 4.48 6.81 15.50
CA SER A 79 4.53 7.82 14.43
C SER A 79 5.07 9.15 14.97
N TYR A 80 5.71 9.97 14.13
CA TYR A 80 6.13 11.32 14.53
C TYR A 80 4.95 12.16 15.06
N ARG A 81 3.75 11.96 14.51
CA ARG A 81 2.53 12.61 14.95
C ARG A 81 2.07 12.19 16.34
N ALA A 82 2.21 10.90 16.67
CA ALA A 82 1.91 10.39 18.00
C ALA A 82 2.95 10.91 19.01
N LEU A 83 4.23 10.84 18.65
CA LEU A 83 5.34 11.35 19.47
C LEU A 83 5.15 12.83 19.86
N ALA A 84 4.75 13.68 18.89
CA ALA A 84 4.51 15.10 19.11
C ALA A 84 3.37 15.40 20.12
N ARG A 85 2.50 14.44 20.42
CA ARG A 85 1.44 14.58 21.42
C ARG A 85 1.91 14.29 22.84
N TYR A 86 2.99 13.52 23.02
CA TYR A 86 3.53 13.11 24.32
C TYR A 86 4.51 14.14 24.86
N GLN A 87 4.03 15.33 25.20
CA GLN A 87 4.87 16.44 25.69
C GLN A 87 5.59 16.10 27.00
N GLU A 88 5.07 15.15 27.78
CA GLU A 88 5.67 14.58 28.99
C GLU A 88 7.03 13.91 28.76
N LEU A 89 7.36 13.51 27.52
CA LEU A 89 8.65 12.93 27.17
C LEU A 89 9.77 13.98 27.12
N ALA A 90 9.45 15.27 27.01
CA ALA A 90 10.41 16.32 26.71
C ALA A 90 11.45 16.52 27.83
N GLU A 91 10.98 16.72 29.06
CA GLU A 91 11.85 17.03 30.20
C GLU A 91 12.85 15.89 30.51
N PRO A 92 12.42 14.61 30.61
CA PRO A 92 13.35 13.49 30.82
C PRO A 92 14.43 13.37 29.73
N LEU A 93 14.09 13.70 28.48
CA LEU A 93 15.01 13.61 27.35
C LEU A 93 15.91 14.87 27.22
N GLY A 94 15.78 15.85 28.10
CA GLY A 94 16.55 17.09 28.05
C GLY A 94 16.11 18.02 26.90
N LEU A 95 14.83 17.99 26.56
CA LEU A 95 14.16 18.85 25.58
C LEU A 95 13.21 19.82 26.30
N LYS A 96 13.04 21.04 25.75
CA LYS A 96 12.12 22.04 26.32
C LYS A 96 10.64 21.71 26.04
N HIS A 97 10.38 21.08 24.90
CA HIS A 97 9.10 20.55 24.44
C HIS A 97 9.39 19.47 23.40
N ILE A 98 8.45 18.57 23.14
CA ILE A 98 8.61 17.64 22.02
C ILE A 98 8.35 18.41 20.72
N PRO A 99 9.30 18.39 19.76
CA PRO A 99 9.12 19.06 18.49
C PRO A 99 7.92 18.52 17.74
N ASP A 100 7.31 19.36 16.90
CA ASP A 100 6.25 18.90 16.02
C ASP A 100 6.74 17.84 15.02
N GLU A 101 5.78 17.15 14.41
CA GLU A 101 6.03 16.10 13.41
C GLU A 101 6.98 16.55 12.30
N SER A 102 6.88 17.81 11.86
CA SER A 102 7.72 18.36 10.80
C SER A 102 9.18 18.54 11.25
N VAL A 103 9.39 18.97 12.49
CA VAL A 103 10.73 19.16 13.08
C VAL A 103 11.39 17.81 13.38
N LEU A 104 10.64 16.82 13.86
CA LEU A 104 11.14 15.45 14.05
C LEU A 104 11.55 14.82 12.72
N SER A 105 10.68 14.92 11.72
CA SER A 105 10.94 14.40 10.38
C SER A 105 12.13 15.11 9.70
N ARG A 106 12.28 16.43 9.89
CA ARG A 106 13.42 17.21 9.37
C ARG A 106 14.71 16.85 10.09
N THR A 107 14.65 16.65 11.41
CA THR A 107 15.81 16.24 12.20
C THR A 107 16.37 14.91 11.72
N TRP A 108 15.49 13.92 11.51
CA TRP A 108 15.90 12.61 10.98
C TRP A 108 16.54 12.70 9.59
N ARG A 109 16.00 13.52 8.70
CA ARG A 109 16.45 13.59 7.28
C ARG A 109 17.65 14.49 7.03
N LYS A 110 17.75 15.63 7.73
CA LYS A 110 18.70 16.72 7.41
C LYS A 110 19.72 16.98 8.52
N ARG A 111 19.34 16.81 9.79
CA ARG A 111 20.25 17.03 10.92
C ARG A 111 21.13 15.81 11.19
N PHE A 112 20.56 14.60 11.09
CA PHE A 112 21.28 13.36 11.33
C PHE A 112 21.90 12.86 10.03
N ASP A 113 23.23 12.79 10.00
CA ASP A 113 23.94 12.13 8.91
C ASP A 113 23.66 10.61 8.91
N ASP A 114 24.18 9.91 7.90
CA ASP A 114 23.99 8.46 7.80
C ASP A 114 24.55 7.72 9.03
N GLY A 115 25.62 8.25 9.65
CA GLY A 115 26.21 7.66 10.84
C GLY A 115 25.32 7.76 12.07
N VAL A 116 24.70 8.91 12.30
CA VAL A 116 23.76 9.10 13.41
C VAL A 116 22.48 8.30 13.20
N ARG A 117 21.97 8.23 11.96
CA ARG A 117 20.82 7.38 11.63
C ARG A 117 21.12 5.89 11.86
N GLU A 118 22.26 5.41 11.37
CA GLU A 118 22.74 4.04 11.58
C GLU A 118 22.90 3.74 13.08
N PHE A 119 23.45 4.68 13.86
CA PHE A 119 23.58 4.54 15.31
C PHE A 119 22.22 4.38 16.01
N VAL A 120 21.25 5.25 15.71
CA VAL A 120 19.91 5.22 16.32
C VAL A 120 19.19 3.92 15.97
N GLN A 121 19.24 3.52 14.70
CA GLN A 121 18.63 2.27 14.23
C GLN A 121 19.27 1.06 14.90
N VAL A 122 20.61 0.96 14.92
CA VAL A 122 21.31 -0.18 15.53
C VAL A 122 21.02 -0.29 17.03
N ALA A 123 21.07 0.83 17.76
CA ALA A 123 20.78 0.84 19.19
C ALA A 123 19.34 0.39 19.48
N ALA A 124 18.36 0.94 18.76
CA ALA A 124 16.96 0.58 18.92
C ALA A 124 16.70 -0.89 18.52
N ASN A 125 17.22 -1.31 17.35
CA ASN A 125 17.09 -2.67 16.84
C ASN A 125 17.69 -3.70 17.78
N PHE A 126 18.80 -3.37 18.44
CA PHE A 126 19.38 -4.22 19.47
C PHE A 126 18.45 -4.39 20.68
N VAL A 127 17.90 -3.29 21.21
CA VAL A 127 16.95 -3.32 22.33
C VAL A 127 15.75 -4.19 22.00
N ILE A 128 15.18 -4.01 20.80
CA ILE A 128 14.01 -4.75 20.36
C ILE A 128 14.36 -6.24 20.18
N LYS A 129 15.50 -6.54 19.55
CA LYS A 129 15.95 -7.93 19.41
C LYS A 129 16.13 -8.60 20.77
N GLN A 130 16.77 -7.94 21.73
CA GLN A 130 17.03 -8.52 23.05
C GLN A 130 15.79 -8.60 23.95
N SER A 131 14.85 -7.66 23.87
CA SER A 131 13.61 -7.72 24.65
C SER A 131 12.77 -8.93 24.28
N HIS A 132 12.73 -9.28 22.99
CA HIS A 132 11.97 -10.43 22.50
C HIS A 132 12.74 -11.76 22.61
N ASP A 133 14.06 -11.76 22.39
CA ASP A 133 14.87 -13.00 22.44
C ASP A 133 15.15 -13.50 23.88
N ARG A 134 15.02 -12.64 24.90
CA ARG A 134 15.37 -12.97 26.29
C ARG A 134 14.18 -13.01 27.26
N GLU A 135 12.95 -13.05 26.74
CA GLU A 135 11.70 -13.28 27.49
C GLU A 135 11.49 -12.37 28.74
N PHE A 136 11.80 -11.06 28.65
CA PHE A 136 11.40 -10.11 29.70
C PHE A 136 10.32 -9.16 29.21
N SER A 137 9.39 -8.79 30.11
CA SER A 137 8.21 -7.99 29.75
C SER A 137 8.59 -6.54 29.49
N ALA A 138 8.56 -6.12 28.23
CA ALA A 138 8.76 -4.74 27.79
C ALA A 138 7.59 -4.29 26.89
N PRO A 139 6.40 -4.01 27.44
CA PRO A 139 5.18 -3.76 26.66
C PRO A 139 5.23 -2.48 25.80
N ALA A 140 6.16 -1.57 26.08
CA ALA A 140 6.37 -0.37 25.28
C ALA A 140 7.27 -0.60 24.05
N VAL A 141 7.95 -1.75 23.95
CA VAL A 141 8.88 -2.04 22.85
C VAL A 141 8.13 -2.73 21.70
N ARG A 142 8.32 -2.24 20.47
CA ARG A 142 7.69 -2.79 19.28
C ARG A 142 8.08 -4.25 19.05
N PRO A 143 7.25 -5.08 18.40
CA PRO A 143 7.58 -6.46 18.06
C PRO A 143 8.87 -6.58 17.24
N LYS A 144 9.67 -7.64 17.48
CA LYS A 144 10.91 -7.93 16.74
C LYS A 144 10.70 -8.10 15.23
N ALA A 145 9.50 -8.49 14.80
CA ALA A 145 9.15 -8.65 13.39
C ALA A 145 9.32 -7.33 12.61
N GLU A 146 9.03 -6.15 13.19
CA GLU A 146 8.94 -4.88 12.46
C GLU A 146 10.29 -4.26 11.98
N ILE A 147 11.40 -4.98 12.10
CA ILE A 147 12.77 -4.42 12.01
C ILE A 147 13.61 -5.04 10.90
N VAL A 148 13.20 -6.21 10.44
CA VAL A 148 13.87 -6.84 9.30
C VAL A 148 13.33 -6.14 8.05
N ASP A 149 14.18 -5.35 7.36
CA ASP A 149 14.27 -5.27 5.89
C ASP A 149 14.98 -3.98 5.37
N GLU A 150 15.93 -4.15 4.41
CA GLU A 150 15.94 -3.58 3.03
C GLU A 150 17.35 -3.37 2.42
N VAL A 151 17.55 -3.74 1.15
CA VAL A 151 18.54 -3.18 0.21
C VAL A 151 17.86 -2.69 -1.08
N ASP A 152 18.45 -1.63 -1.63
CA ASP A 152 18.12 -0.81 -2.80
C ASP A 152 17.94 -1.59 -4.12
N LEU A 153 16.92 -1.23 -4.90
CA LEU A 153 16.70 -1.67 -6.28
C LEU A 153 17.01 -0.56 -7.27
N SER A 154 18.15 -0.66 -7.94
CA SER A 154 18.42 0.03 -9.21
C SER A 154 19.03 -0.94 -10.21
N THR A 155 18.38 -1.11 -11.37
CA THR A 155 18.89 -1.64 -12.67
C THR A 155 19.76 -2.90 -12.57
N ASP A 156 19.31 -4.07 -13.00
CA ASP A 156 19.14 -4.47 -14.40
C ASP A 156 18.46 -5.85 -14.45
N ASP A 157 17.90 -6.19 -15.62
CA ASP A 157 17.55 -7.57 -15.98
C ASP A 157 18.74 -8.50 -15.74
N GLU A 158 18.68 -9.32 -14.69
CA GLU A 158 19.35 -10.63 -14.65
C GLU A 158 18.66 -11.48 -13.59
N THR A 159 17.94 -12.50 -14.05
CA THR A 159 17.41 -13.62 -13.27
C THR A 159 18.49 -14.20 -12.35
N ALA A 160 18.47 -13.82 -11.08
CA ALA A 160 19.17 -14.53 -10.01
C ALA A 160 18.17 -15.47 -9.33
N GLY A 161 18.16 -16.73 -9.76
CA GLY A 161 17.19 -17.74 -9.34
C GLY A 161 17.31 -18.13 -7.88
N CYS A 162 16.22 -17.98 -7.14
CA CYS A 162 15.80 -19.01 -6.19
C CYS A 162 14.92 -20.00 -6.97
N GLU A 163 15.49 -21.12 -7.41
CA GLU A 163 14.69 -22.20 -8.01
C GLU A 163 13.85 -22.86 -6.90
N PHE A 164 12.61 -22.42 -6.74
CA PHE A 164 11.61 -23.13 -5.95
C PHE A 164 11.28 -24.46 -6.62
N SER A 165 11.14 -25.54 -5.84
CA SER A 165 10.68 -26.79 -6.41
C SER A 165 9.21 -26.69 -6.83
N ASP A 166 8.83 -27.34 -7.94
CA ASP A 166 7.43 -27.41 -8.40
C ASP A 166 6.47 -27.75 -7.26
N LYS A 167 6.84 -28.70 -6.38
CA LYS A 167 6.02 -29.11 -5.23
C LYS A 167 5.76 -27.98 -4.23
N GLN A 168 6.75 -27.14 -3.96
CA GLN A 168 6.58 -25.97 -3.09
C GLN A 168 5.63 -24.96 -3.74
N ILE A 169 5.84 -24.68 -5.03
CA ILE A 169 4.99 -23.78 -5.81
C ILE A 169 3.53 -24.27 -5.78
N TYR A 170 3.27 -25.54 -6.11
CA TYR A 170 1.92 -26.12 -6.07
C TYR A 170 1.28 -26.05 -4.68
N ARG A 171 2.03 -26.36 -3.62
CA ARG A 171 1.50 -26.32 -2.25
C ARG A 171 1.14 -24.89 -1.82
N THR A 172 2.00 -23.93 -2.12
CA THR A 172 1.80 -22.53 -1.74
C THR A 172 0.65 -21.90 -2.50
N THR A 173 0.56 -22.13 -3.82
CA THR A 173 -0.56 -21.64 -4.63
C THR A 173 -1.89 -22.27 -4.17
N ARG A 174 -1.90 -23.56 -3.80
CA ARG A 174 -3.09 -24.21 -3.22
C ARG A 174 -3.52 -23.55 -1.93
N LEU A 175 -2.58 -23.29 -1.02
CA LEU A 175 -2.88 -22.61 0.25
C LEU A 175 -3.48 -21.22 0.02
N ALA A 176 -2.86 -20.42 -0.85
CA ALA A 176 -3.36 -19.08 -1.20
C ALA A 176 -4.74 -19.12 -1.86
N ARG A 177 -5.00 -20.12 -2.71
CA ARG A 177 -6.30 -20.35 -3.34
C ARG A 177 -7.37 -20.70 -2.30
N ASP A 178 -7.08 -21.64 -1.41
CA ASP A 178 -8.03 -22.08 -0.38
C ASP A 178 -8.43 -20.87 0.50
N HIS A 179 -7.46 -20.05 0.93
CA HIS A 179 -7.73 -18.77 1.59
C HIS A 179 -8.54 -17.75 0.77
N GLY A 180 -8.47 -17.81 -0.56
CA GLY A 180 -9.19 -16.88 -1.43
C GLY A 180 -10.62 -17.31 -1.75
N PHE A 181 -10.90 -18.62 -1.80
CA PHE A 181 -12.19 -19.15 -2.26
C PHE A 181 -13.15 -19.53 -1.13
N ASP A 182 -12.65 -19.77 0.09
CA ASP A 182 -13.45 -20.27 1.22
C ASP A 182 -14.66 -19.39 1.58
N GLU A 183 -14.60 -18.07 1.35
CA GLU A 183 -15.66 -17.12 1.73
C GLU A 183 -16.74 -16.92 0.64
N PHE A 184 -16.55 -17.48 -0.56
CA PHE A 184 -17.53 -17.36 -1.65
C PHE A 184 -18.46 -18.58 -1.68
N ASP A 185 -19.45 -18.60 -0.78
CA ASP A 185 -20.56 -19.57 -0.81
C ASP A 185 -21.75 -19.00 -1.61
N SER A 186 -22.25 -19.78 -2.57
CA SER A 186 -23.42 -19.46 -3.38
C SER A 186 -24.75 -19.89 -2.77
N ASP A 187 -24.73 -20.41 -1.54
CA ASP A 187 -25.89 -20.90 -0.76
C ASP A 187 -26.71 -21.96 -1.53
N ARG A 188 -26.06 -22.72 -2.40
CA ARG A 188 -26.73 -23.74 -3.22
C ARG A 188 -27.08 -24.96 -2.39
N ALA A 189 -28.20 -25.59 -2.74
CA ALA A 189 -28.70 -26.74 -2.00
C ALA A 189 -27.68 -27.88 -1.94
N ALA A 190 -27.60 -28.58 -0.81
CA ALA A 190 -26.63 -29.66 -0.55
C ALA A 190 -26.71 -30.87 -1.52
N ASN A 191 -27.70 -30.91 -2.42
CA ASN A 191 -27.81 -31.88 -3.50
C ASN A 191 -27.29 -31.35 -4.86
N ALA A 192 -26.52 -30.26 -4.86
CA ALA A 192 -25.89 -29.71 -6.06
C ALA A 192 -24.93 -30.73 -6.69
N THR A 193 -24.90 -30.77 -8.02
CA THR A 193 -24.02 -31.69 -8.77
C THR A 193 -22.56 -31.24 -8.78
N TYR A 194 -22.31 -29.95 -8.55
CA TYR A 194 -21.00 -29.34 -8.64
C TYR A 194 -20.78 -28.42 -7.45
N GLU A 195 -19.61 -28.54 -6.81
CA GLU A 195 -19.16 -27.65 -5.73
C GLU A 195 -18.84 -26.25 -6.27
N ASP A 196 -18.89 -25.24 -5.42
CA ASP A 196 -18.64 -23.83 -5.80
C ASP A 196 -17.22 -23.61 -6.34
N THR A 197 -16.25 -24.35 -5.80
CA THR A 197 -14.87 -24.38 -6.27
C THR A 197 -14.76 -24.71 -7.76
N GLN A 198 -15.61 -25.60 -8.29
CA GLN A 198 -15.61 -25.96 -9.71
C GLN A 198 -16.11 -24.81 -10.61
N PHE A 199 -16.94 -23.91 -10.08
CA PHE A 199 -17.34 -22.69 -10.79
C PHE A 199 -16.19 -21.68 -10.81
N PHE A 200 -15.47 -21.56 -9.69
CA PHE A 200 -14.30 -20.69 -9.58
C PHE A 200 -13.14 -21.17 -10.45
N GLU A 201 -12.88 -22.47 -10.54
CA GLU A 201 -11.92 -23.06 -11.47
C GLU A 201 -12.28 -22.76 -12.93
N LEU A 202 -13.55 -22.93 -13.30
CA LEU A 202 -14.02 -22.59 -14.64
C LEU A 202 -13.88 -21.08 -14.93
N GLN A 203 -14.25 -20.23 -13.99
CA GLN A 203 -14.10 -18.77 -14.11
C GLN A 203 -12.63 -18.37 -14.25
N THR A 204 -11.75 -18.98 -13.45
CA THR A 204 -10.30 -18.77 -13.50
C THR A 204 -9.73 -19.16 -14.87
N PHE A 205 -10.11 -20.34 -15.37
CA PHE A 205 -9.72 -20.80 -16.69
C PHE A 205 -10.21 -19.86 -17.79
N MET A 206 -11.43 -19.35 -17.70
CA MET A 206 -11.98 -18.40 -18.66
C MET A 206 -11.17 -17.08 -18.72
N GLY A 207 -10.68 -16.60 -17.57
CA GLY A 207 -9.74 -15.48 -17.48
C GLY A 207 -8.44 -15.80 -18.21
N MET A 208 -7.81 -16.92 -17.85
CA MET A 208 -6.55 -17.42 -18.41
C MET A 208 -6.55 -17.48 -19.94
N VAL A 209 -7.58 -18.10 -20.53
CA VAL A 209 -7.68 -18.26 -21.99
C VAL A 209 -8.39 -17.07 -22.67
N ASN A 210 -8.71 -16.03 -21.89
CA ASN A 210 -9.32 -14.79 -22.30
C ASN A 210 -10.55 -14.99 -23.22
N CYS A 211 -11.49 -15.85 -22.78
CA CYS A 211 -12.65 -16.25 -23.59
C CYS A 211 -13.98 -16.17 -22.83
N GLY A 212 -15.08 -16.20 -23.59
CA GLY A 212 -16.44 -16.17 -23.05
C GLY A 212 -16.93 -17.54 -22.60
N THR A 213 -17.98 -17.56 -21.78
CA THR A 213 -18.46 -18.77 -21.10
C THR A 213 -18.72 -19.97 -22.02
N PRO A 214 -19.34 -19.83 -23.21
CA PRO A 214 -19.57 -20.98 -24.09
C PRO A 214 -18.27 -21.63 -24.59
N GLN A 215 -17.27 -20.83 -24.94
CA GLN A 215 -15.96 -21.32 -25.39
C GLN A 215 -15.13 -21.84 -24.21
N GLY A 216 -15.22 -21.18 -23.06
CA GLY A 216 -14.53 -21.55 -21.83
C GLY A 216 -14.97 -22.92 -21.32
N ALA A 217 -16.27 -23.11 -21.13
CA ALA A 217 -16.83 -24.37 -20.65
C ALA A 217 -16.48 -25.55 -21.58
N ALA A 218 -16.62 -25.38 -22.90
CA ALA A 218 -16.26 -26.43 -23.86
C ALA A 218 -14.76 -26.78 -23.82
N ARG A 219 -13.90 -25.77 -23.73
CA ARG A 219 -12.44 -25.97 -23.65
C ARG A 219 -11.98 -26.54 -22.32
N PHE A 220 -12.69 -26.24 -21.23
CA PHE A 220 -12.44 -26.80 -19.91
C PHE A 220 -12.83 -28.28 -19.87
N GLN A 221 -14.05 -28.62 -20.32
CA GLN A 221 -14.51 -30.00 -20.41
C GLN A 221 -13.62 -30.87 -21.31
N TYR A 222 -13.10 -30.30 -22.41
CA TYR A 222 -12.13 -31.00 -23.26
C TYR A 222 -10.83 -31.36 -22.53
N ARG A 223 -10.38 -30.53 -21.58
CA ARG A 223 -9.11 -30.73 -20.84
C ARG A 223 -9.28 -31.52 -19.55
N HIS A 224 -10.42 -31.41 -18.89
CA HIS A 224 -10.64 -31.97 -17.55
C HIS A 224 -11.70 -33.10 -17.53
N GLY A 225 -12.33 -33.41 -18.66
CA GLY A 225 -13.37 -34.44 -18.80
C GLY A 225 -14.78 -33.87 -18.77
N SER A 226 -15.77 -34.58 -19.33
CA SER A 226 -17.15 -34.09 -19.52
C SER A 226 -17.87 -33.78 -18.20
N ASP A 227 -17.53 -34.47 -17.13
CA ASP A 227 -18.22 -34.41 -15.84
C ASP A 227 -17.50 -33.52 -14.81
N SER A 228 -16.39 -32.88 -15.22
CA SER A 228 -15.51 -32.09 -14.34
C SER A 228 -15.96 -30.65 -14.13
N SER A 229 -16.87 -30.13 -14.96
CA SER A 229 -17.23 -28.72 -14.95
C SER A 229 -18.68 -28.46 -15.37
N PRO A 230 -19.33 -27.47 -14.74
CA PRO A 230 -20.67 -27.05 -15.13
C PRO A 230 -20.72 -26.53 -16.57
N HIS A 231 -21.89 -26.66 -17.22
CA HIS A 231 -22.16 -26.02 -18.49
C HIS A 231 -22.14 -24.49 -18.34
N GLY A 232 -21.79 -23.75 -19.40
CA GLY A 232 -21.66 -22.30 -19.35
C GLY A 232 -22.93 -21.56 -18.90
N ASP A 233 -24.11 -22.06 -19.27
CA ASP A 233 -25.38 -21.49 -18.81
C ASP A 233 -25.61 -21.70 -17.30
N THR A 234 -25.25 -22.87 -16.78
CA THR A 234 -25.31 -23.18 -15.35
C THR A 234 -24.35 -22.29 -14.57
N HIS A 235 -23.17 -22.05 -15.12
CA HIS A 235 -22.18 -21.14 -14.55
C HIS A 235 -22.69 -19.70 -14.50
N LEU A 236 -23.21 -19.16 -15.62
CA LEU A 236 -23.80 -17.82 -15.64
C LEU A 236 -25.01 -17.68 -14.72
N ARG A 237 -25.83 -18.73 -14.58
CA ARG A 237 -26.96 -18.72 -13.64
C ARG A 237 -26.49 -18.65 -12.20
N THR A 238 -25.45 -19.41 -11.84
CA THR A 238 -24.87 -19.43 -10.49
C THR A 238 -24.25 -18.07 -10.15
N ILE A 239 -23.45 -17.49 -11.06
CA ILE A 239 -22.85 -16.16 -10.87
C ILE A 239 -23.90 -15.06 -10.63
N LYS A 240 -25.08 -15.18 -11.23
CA LYS A 240 -26.18 -14.21 -11.04
C LYS A 240 -26.86 -14.29 -9.68
N GLN A 241 -26.61 -15.35 -8.91
CA GLN A 241 -27.16 -15.52 -7.57
C GLN A 241 -26.44 -14.64 -6.55
N PHE A 242 -25.14 -14.36 -6.74
CA PHE A 242 -24.39 -13.44 -5.90
C PHE A 242 -24.98 -12.02 -5.99
N ALA A 243 -25.54 -11.53 -4.89
CA ALA A 243 -25.98 -10.14 -4.83
C ALA A 243 -24.75 -9.21 -4.84
N PRO A 244 -24.81 -8.04 -5.49
CA PRO A 244 -23.67 -7.11 -5.54
C PRO A 244 -23.08 -6.74 -4.17
N GLY A 245 -23.93 -6.59 -3.14
CA GLY A 245 -23.47 -6.28 -1.79
C GLY A 245 -22.78 -7.45 -1.10
N GLU A 246 -23.33 -8.66 -1.22
CA GLU A 246 -22.75 -9.89 -0.67
C GLU A 246 -21.40 -10.19 -1.30
N LEU A 247 -21.30 -10.05 -2.62
CA LEU A 247 -20.06 -10.25 -3.35
C LEU A 247 -18.93 -9.32 -2.86
N ILE A 248 -19.26 -8.06 -2.58
CA ILE A 248 -18.29 -7.09 -2.08
C ILE A 248 -17.94 -7.37 -0.62
N ASN A 249 -18.91 -7.74 0.22
CA ASN A 249 -18.63 -8.11 1.61
C ASN A 249 -17.77 -9.38 1.70
N GLY A 250 -18.01 -10.37 0.85
CA GLY A 250 -17.17 -11.57 0.75
C GLY A 250 -15.75 -11.21 0.32
N PHE A 251 -15.58 -10.28 -0.62
CA PHE A 251 -14.25 -9.75 -0.95
C PHE A 251 -13.57 -9.06 0.25
N ASP A 252 -14.29 -8.24 1.01
CA ASP A 252 -13.77 -7.58 2.21
C ASP A 252 -13.29 -8.63 3.25
N ALA A 253 -14.07 -9.69 3.47
CA ALA A 253 -13.71 -10.77 4.38
C ALA A 253 -12.48 -11.59 3.90
N VAL A 254 -12.37 -11.83 2.59
CA VAL A 254 -11.15 -12.45 2.04
C VAL A 254 -9.94 -11.53 2.19
N ALA A 255 -10.09 -10.21 2.01
CA ALA A 255 -8.98 -9.28 2.22
C ALA A 255 -8.44 -9.36 3.67
N ASP A 256 -9.32 -9.48 4.67
CA ASP A 256 -8.94 -9.73 6.07
C ASP A 256 -8.18 -11.06 6.24
N GLN A 257 -8.68 -12.13 5.62
CA GLN A 257 -8.04 -13.45 5.72
C GLN A 257 -6.63 -13.45 5.09
N LEU A 258 -6.48 -12.88 3.89
CA LEU A 258 -5.19 -12.79 3.21
C LEU A 258 -4.19 -11.95 4.00
N LEU A 259 -4.63 -10.83 4.60
CA LEU A 259 -3.78 -10.01 5.47
C LEU A 259 -3.38 -10.75 6.74
N SER A 260 -4.30 -11.51 7.35
CA SER A 260 -3.98 -12.34 8.51
C SER A 260 -2.90 -13.37 8.20
N VAL A 261 -2.90 -13.97 7.01
CA VAL A 261 -1.87 -14.92 6.57
C VAL A 261 -0.53 -14.19 6.40
N ILE A 262 -0.54 -13.00 5.80
CA ILE A 262 0.68 -12.19 5.63
C ILE A 262 1.27 -11.82 6.99
N GLU A 263 0.44 -11.37 7.93
CA GLU A 263 0.85 -10.99 9.29
C GLU A 263 1.41 -12.15 10.09
N SER A 264 0.99 -13.40 9.79
CA SER A 264 1.58 -14.58 10.43
C SER A 264 2.96 -14.96 9.87
N GLU A 265 3.26 -14.59 8.64
CA GLU A 265 4.45 -15.04 7.91
C GLU A 265 5.55 -13.96 7.80
N ALA A 266 5.19 -12.67 7.78
CA ALA A 266 6.16 -11.58 7.79
C ALA A 266 5.62 -10.31 8.47
N SER A 267 6.54 -9.37 8.71
CA SER A 267 6.18 -8.05 9.20
C SER A 267 5.50 -7.21 8.13
N PHE A 268 4.28 -6.81 8.43
CA PHE A 268 3.49 -5.93 7.57
C PHE A 268 3.60 -4.48 8.05
N ARG A 269 4.24 -3.59 7.27
CA ARG A 269 4.52 -2.21 7.69
C ARG A 269 3.22 -1.42 7.83
N ARG A 270 3.02 -0.78 8.99
CA ARG A 270 1.84 0.05 9.28
C ARG A 270 2.28 1.40 9.84
N PRO A 271 1.55 2.50 9.57
CA PRO A 271 0.41 2.61 8.66
C PRO A 271 0.80 2.50 7.18
N VAL A 272 -0.15 2.10 6.34
CA VAL A 272 0.09 1.85 4.90
C VAL A 272 -0.13 3.11 4.05
N THR A 273 0.61 3.20 2.95
CA THR A 273 0.22 4.08 1.82
C THR A 273 -0.63 3.27 0.87
N VAL A 274 -1.75 3.86 0.46
CA VAL A 274 -2.69 3.22 -0.48
C VAL A 274 -2.92 4.12 -1.66
N ALA A 275 -3.50 3.56 -2.70
CA ALA A 275 -3.82 4.31 -3.88
C ALA A 275 -5.14 3.86 -4.50
N ILE A 276 -5.87 4.83 -5.06
CA ILE A 276 -7.21 4.62 -5.62
C ILE A 276 -7.16 4.78 -7.13
N ASP A 277 -7.73 3.84 -7.87
CA ASP A 277 -7.80 3.89 -9.33
C ASP A 277 -9.18 3.48 -9.84
N ILE A 278 -9.55 3.91 -11.06
CA ILE A 278 -10.81 3.56 -11.71
C ILE A 278 -10.53 2.75 -12.96
N THR A 279 -10.99 1.51 -12.97
CA THR A 279 -11.04 0.68 -14.17
C THR A 279 -12.36 0.81 -14.90
N THR A 280 -12.24 0.99 -16.22
CA THR A 280 -13.35 1.08 -17.16
C THR A 280 -13.45 -0.21 -17.98
N VAL A 281 -14.63 -0.82 -18.03
CA VAL A 281 -14.95 -2.02 -18.80
C VAL A 281 -15.98 -1.66 -19.88
N PRO A 282 -15.64 -1.72 -21.18
CA PRO A 282 -16.53 -1.31 -22.27
C PRO A 282 -17.88 -2.05 -22.27
N TYR A 283 -18.94 -1.31 -22.62
CA TYR A 283 -20.30 -1.81 -22.73
C TYR A 283 -20.91 -1.44 -24.08
N TYR A 284 -21.37 -2.44 -24.82
CA TYR A 284 -21.93 -2.28 -26.18
C TYR A 284 -23.44 -2.57 -26.25
N GLY A 285 -24.12 -2.63 -25.11
CA GLY A 285 -25.55 -2.95 -25.03
C GLY A 285 -26.48 -1.73 -25.02
N ASN A 286 -27.80 -2.00 -24.96
CA ASN A 286 -28.80 -0.96 -24.74
C ASN A 286 -28.68 -0.42 -23.31
N VAL A 287 -28.86 0.89 -23.13
CA VAL A 287 -28.77 1.58 -21.83
C VAL A 287 -30.12 1.69 -21.11
N GLU A 288 -31.22 1.43 -21.80
CA GLU A 288 -32.55 1.48 -21.20
C GLU A 288 -32.65 0.52 -20.00
N GLY A 289 -32.96 1.09 -18.82
CA GLY A 289 -33.01 0.35 -17.56
C GLY A 289 -31.64 -0.03 -16.95
N MET A 290 -30.52 0.41 -17.54
CA MET A 290 -29.16 0.06 -17.11
C MET A 290 -28.52 1.13 -16.20
N VAL A 291 -28.98 1.15 -14.96
CA VAL A 291 -28.61 2.07 -13.87
C VAL A 291 -27.10 2.20 -13.61
N MET A 292 -26.31 1.13 -13.86
CA MET A 292 -24.88 1.07 -13.54
C MET A 292 -23.95 1.37 -14.73
N VAL A 293 -24.51 1.63 -15.91
CA VAL A 293 -23.71 1.95 -17.10
C VAL A 293 -23.39 3.44 -17.08
N SER A 294 -22.11 3.75 -17.17
CA SER A 294 -21.58 5.12 -17.25
C SER A 294 -21.24 5.48 -18.69
N GLY A 295 -21.50 6.73 -19.08
CA GLY A 295 -21.07 7.30 -20.35
C GLY A 295 -19.65 7.84 -20.29
N LEU A 296 -18.81 7.46 -21.26
CA LEU A 296 -17.46 8.02 -21.41
C LEU A 296 -17.49 9.25 -22.32
N ASN A 297 -18.31 9.21 -23.38
CA ASN A 297 -18.60 10.28 -24.32
C ASN A 297 -19.99 10.02 -24.95
N HIS A 298 -20.35 10.71 -26.03
CA HIS A 298 -21.67 10.55 -26.66
C HIS A 298 -21.95 9.14 -27.20
N GLU A 299 -20.91 8.34 -27.50
CA GLU A 299 -21.05 7.05 -28.20
C GLU A 299 -20.56 5.86 -27.36
N GLU A 300 -19.60 6.09 -26.47
CA GLU A 300 -18.95 5.04 -25.67
C GLU A 300 -19.53 4.94 -24.27
N ARG A 301 -19.76 3.69 -23.85
CA ARG A 301 -20.40 3.33 -22.60
C ARG A 301 -19.55 2.29 -21.89
N ALA A 302 -19.57 2.29 -20.57
CA ALA A 302 -18.79 1.35 -19.79
C ALA A 302 -19.35 1.13 -18.39
N PHE A 303 -18.98 0.00 -17.79
CA PHE A 303 -19.00 -0.15 -16.33
C PHE A 303 -17.70 0.40 -15.76
N LYS A 304 -17.79 1.12 -14.65
CA LYS A 304 -16.62 1.65 -13.93
C LYS A 304 -16.53 1.00 -12.56
N PHE A 305 -15.32 0.62 -12.18
CA PHE A 305 -15.02 0.02 -10.88
C PHE A 305 -13.80 0.72 -10.30
N ALA A 306 -13.92 1.21 -9.08
CA ALA A 306 -12.80 1.77 -8.35
C ALA A 306 -12.22 0.72 -7.41
N THR A 307 -10.90 0.66 -7.31
CA THR A 307 -10.22 -0.15 -6.31
C THR A 307 -9.31 0.70 -5.45
N LEU A 308 -9.00 0.19 -4.26
CA LEU A 308 -7.98 0.74 -3.39
C LEU A 308 -6.94 -0.35 -3.11
N SER A 309 -5.70 -0.12 -3.52
CA SER A 309 -4.58 -1.05 -3.32
C SER A 309 -3.50 -0.46 -2.43
N ILE A 310 -2.78 -1.33 -1.72
CA ILE A 310 -1.57 -0.96 -0.99
C ILE A 310 -0.44 -0.72 -1.98
N VAL A 311 0.33 0.35 -1.76
CA VAL A 311 1.49 0.69 -2.59
C VAL A 311 2.70 0.99 -1.73
N GLY A 312 3.89 0.91 -2.32
CA GLY A 312 5.13 1.32 -1.68
C GLY A 312 6.01 0.15 -1.29
N LEU A 313 6.08 -0.16 0.02
CA LEU A 313 7.04 -1.13 0.58
C LEU A 313 6.36 -2.42 1.08
N ASN A 314 5.03 -2.45 1.12
CA ASN A 314 4.27 -3.65 1.43
C ASN A 314 3.83 -4.36 0.15
N ILE A 315 3.39 -5.62 0.30
CA ILE A 315 2.79 -6.41 -0.76
C ILE A 315 1.61 -5.62 -1.36
N PRO A 316 1.56 -5.46 -2.69
CA PRO A 316 0.49 -4.73 -3.34
C PRO A 316 -0.78 -5.59 -3.36
N LEU A 317 -1.57 -5.52 -2.29
CA LEU A 317 -2.88 -6.13 -2.22
C LEU A 317 -3.97 -5.10 -2.47
N ILE A 318 -5.00 -5.51 -3.20
CA ILE A 318 -6.24 -4.74 -3.33
C ILE A 318 -7.09 -5.01 -2.10
N LEU A 319 -7.41 -3.95 -1.37
CA LEU A 319 -8.12 -4.02 -0.08
C LEU A 319 -9.60 -3.71 -0.19
N ALA A 320 -10.01 -2.98 -1.23
CA ALA A 320 -11.41 -2.63 -1.39
C ALA A 320 -11.76 -2.45 -2.87
N VAL A 321 -12.98 -2.87 -3.22
CA VAL A 321 -13.57 -2.67 -4.55
C VAL A 321 -14.91 -1.94 -4.39
N GLU A 322 -15.17 -0.97 -5.26
CA GLU A 322 -16.41 -0.21 -5.28
C GLU A 322 -16.88 0.04 -6.72
N PRO A 323 -18.15 -0.23 -7.05
CA PRO A 323 -18.67 0.20 -8.33
C PRO A 323 -18.83 1.71 -8.39
N VAL A 324 -18.51 2.26 -9.56
CA VAL A 324 -18.62 3.69 -9.84
C VAL A 324 -19.79 3.91 -10.78
N ARG A 325 -20.66 4.84 -10.40
CA ARG A 325 -21.78 5.30 -11.20
C ARG A 325 -21.58 6.77 -11.52
N GLU A 326 -21.43 7.10 -12.79
CA GLU A 326 -21.36 8.48 -13.25
C GLU A 326 -22.70 8.93 -13.84
N SER A 327 -22.96 10.23 -13.74
CA SER A 327 -24.04 10.89 -14.46
C SER A 327 -23.71 10.95 -15.94
N SER A 328 -24.56 10.37 -16.78
CA SER A 328 -24.42 10.41 -18.25
C SER A 328 -25.39 11.44 -18.82
N ALA A 329 -25.09 12.02 -20.00
CA ALA A 329 -25.96 13.03 -20.62
C ALA A 329 -27.39 12.53 -20.92
N TRP A 330 -27.59 11.21 -20.99
CA TRP A 330 -28.86 10.54 -21.23
C TRP A 330 -29.50 9.93 -19.98
N ASP A 331 -28.91 10.16 -18.79
CA ASP A 331 -29.38 9.59 -17.52
C ASP A 331 -29.54 10.72 -16.48
N GLU A 332 -30.69 10.76 -15.80
CA GLU A 332 -31.02 11.76 -14.76
C GLU A 332 -30.32 11.48 -13.41
N ASN A 333 -29.24 10.69 -13.43
CA ASN A 333 -28.48 10.38 -12.23
C ASN A 333 -27.90 11.62 -11.58
N PRO A 334 -27.88 11.68 -10.24
CA PRO A 334 -27.21 12.75 -9.52
C PRO A 334 -25.76 12.87 -10.02
N PRO A 335 -25.26 14.09 -10.26
CA PRO A 335 -23.92 14.32 -10.76
C PRO A 335 -22.87 13.64 -9.89
N ASN A 336 -21.81 13.16 -10.55
CA ASN A 336 -20.71 12.35 -10.02
C ASN A 336 -20.40 12.62 -8.53
N GLN A 337 -20.73 11.66 -7.67
CA GLN A 337 -20.31 11.67 -6.26
C GLN A 337 -19.08 10.78 -6.07
N ILE A 338 -18.01 11.01 -6.85
CA ILE A 338 -16.74 10.26 -6.73
C ILE A 338 -16.19 10.31 -5.29
N HIS A 339 -16.41 11.42 -4.57
CA HIS A 339 -16.09 11.55 -3.16
C HIS A 339 -16.83 10.54 -2.26
N SER A 340 -18.05 10.12 -2.61
CA SER A 340 -18.79 9.07 -1.89
C SER A 340 -18.15 7.69 -2.12
N VAL A 341 -17.67 7.41 -3.34
CA VAL A 341 -16.92 6.18 -3.67
C VAL A 341 -15.62 6.14 -2.88
N VAL A 342 -14.83 7.22 -2.93
CA VAL A 342 -13.59 7.37 -2.15
C VAL A 342 -13.85 7.15 -0.66
N ARG A 343 -14.95 7.70 -0.13
CA ARG A 343 -15.34 7.49 1.27
C ARG A 343 -15.58 6.03 1.60
N ARG A 344 -16.28 5.29 0.75
CA ARG A 344 -16.57 3.87 0.98
C ARG A 344 -15.31 3.02 0.87
N LEU A 345 -14.49 3.23 -0.17
CA LEU A 345 -13.20 2.55 -0.34
C LEU A 345 -12.28 2.74 0.87
N VAL A 346 -12.05 3.99 1.29
CA VAL A 346 -11.16 4.29 2.42
C VAL A 346 -11.72 3.74 3.72
N ARG A 347 -13.05 3.75 3.93
CA ARG A 347 -13.66 3.17 5.14
C ARG A 347 -13.51 1.66 5.20
N ARG A 348 -13.74 0.95 4.10
CA ARG A 348 -13.52 -0.50 4.01
C ARG A 348 -12.06 -0.86 4.25
N ALA A 349 -11.16 -0.24 3.49
CA ALA A 349 -9.73 -0.49 3.64
C ALA A 349 -9.21 -0.20 5.06
N ARG A 350 -9.80 0.77 5.77
CA ARG A 350 -9.48 1.08 7.18
C ARG A 350 -9.97 0.06 8.19
N GLN A 351 -10.92 -0.80 7.84
CA GLN A 351 -11.31 -1.94 8.69
C GLN A 351 -10.19 -2.98 8.71
N HIS A 352 -9.47 -3.11 7.60
CA HIS A 352 -8.37 -4.05 7.43
C HIS A 352 -7.03 -3.50 7.96
N VAL A 353 -6.66 -2.27 7.57
CA VAL A 353 -5.33 -1.70 7.89
C VAL A 353 -5.39 -0.19 8.19
N PRO A 354 -4.53 0.34 9.09
CA PRO A 354 -4.42 1.78 9.28
C PRO A 354 -3.78 2.46 8.06
N ILE A 355 -4.47 3.45 7.50
CA ILE A 355 -4.03 4.17 6.29
C ILE A 355 -3.42 5.51 6.66
N GLU A 356 -2.18 5.76 6.22
CA GLU A 356 -1.50 7.04 6.38
C GLU A 356 -1.84 8.01 5.25
N THR A 357 -1.59 7.58 4.00
CA THR A 357 -1.64 8.42 2.82
C THR A 357 -2.40 7.73 1.69
N VAL A 358 -3.26 8.47 1.00
CA VAL A 358 -4.00 8.04 -0.18
C VAL A 358 -3.48 8.76 -1.42
N LEU A 359 -2.99 8.00 -2.40
CA LEU A 359 -2.59 8.51 -3.72
C LEU A 359 -3.75 8.34 -4.71
N CYS A 360 -4.17 9.41 -5.38
CA CYS A 360 -5.23 9.32 -6.41
C CYS A 360 -4.72 9.89 -7.73
N ASP A 361 -5.29 9.47 -8.86
CA ASP A 361 -5.01 10.11 -10.14
C ASP A 361 -5.75 11.46 -10.29
N ARG A 362 -5.37 12.23 -11.33
CA ARG A 362 -5.96 13.52 -11.70
C ARG A 362 -7.45 13.49 -11.98
N GLU A 363 -8.02 12.30 -12.21
CA GLU A 363 -9.47 12.12 -12.30
C GLU A 363 -10.20 12.40 -10.98
N PHE A 364 -9.47 12.37 -9.86
CA PHE A 364 -9.98 12.66 -8.52
C PHE A 364 -9.73 14.12 -8.06
N ASP A 365 -9.25 15.01 -8.95
CA ASP A 365 -9.06 16.44 -8.67
C ASP A 365 -10.43 17.13 -8.47
N SER A 366 -10.93 17.07 -7.24
CA SER A 366 -12.21 17.66 -6.84
C SER A 366 -12.17 18.12 -5.38
N MET A 367 -12.66 19.33 -5.12
CA MET A 367 -12.76 19.90 -3.77
C MET A 367 -13.51 18.97 -2.79
N ARG A 368 -14.56 18.28 -3.25
CA ARG A 368 -15.32 17.32 -2.41
C ARG A 368 -14.50 16.08 -2.05
N VAL A 369 -13.58 15.65 -2.92
CA VAL A 369 -12.67 14.53 -2.66
C VAL A 369 -11.64 14.93 -1.61
N PHE A 370 -11.00 16.10 -1.80
CA PHE A 370 -10.04 16.65 -0.83
C PHE A 370 -10.66 16.75 0.57
N GLN A 371 -11.86 17.35 0.66
CA GLN A 371 -12.56 17.45 1.95
C GLN A 371 -12.92 16.08 2.52
N THR A 372 -13.30 15.12 1.68
CA THR A 372 -13.65 13.78 2.16
C THR A 372 -12.44 13.06 2.74
N LEU A 373 -11.28 13.12 2.08
CA LEU A 373 -10.04 12.51 2.59
C LEU A 373 -9.59 13.19 3.89
N SER A 374 -9.67 14.52 3.95
CA SER A 374 -9.41 15.29 5.18
C SER A 374 -10.35 14.90 6.33
N ASN A 375 -11.65 14.80 6.07
CA ASN A 375 -12.65 14.35 7.06
C ASN A 375 -12.44 12.92 7.54
N LEU A 376 -11.79 12.07 6.73
CA LEU A 376 -11.41 10.71 7.11
C LEU A 376 -10.09 10.67 7.89
N GLY A 377 -9.39 11.80 8.03
CA GLY A 377 -8.15 11.91 8.78
C GLY A 377 -6.94 11.25 8.10
N VAL A 378 -6.99 11.08 6.78
CA VAL A 378 -5.89 10.53 5.98
C VAL A 378 -5.18 11.63 5.19
N ASN A 379 -3.88 11.45 4.97
CA ASN A 379 -3.11 12.33 4.09
C ASN A 379 -3.47 12.03 2.63
N TYR A 380 -3.33 12.99 1.73
CA TYR A 380 -3.52 12.74 0.31
C TYR A 380 -2.47 13.40 -0.56
N LEU A 381 -2.23 12.79 -1.72
CA LEU A 381 -1.42 13.36 -2.80
C LEU A 381 -2.13 13.10 -4.12
N ILE A 382 -2.61 14.17 -4.77
CA ILE A 382 -3.45 14.09 -5.97
C ILE A 382 -2.92 15.08 -7.00
N PRO A 383 -2.53 14.67 -8.22
CA PRO A 383 -2.14 15.61 -9.25
C PRO A 383 -3.35 16.43 -9.71
N LYS A 384 -3.13 17.73 -9.94
CA LYS A 384 -4.16 18.64 -10.42
C LYS A 384 -4.18 18.75 -11.93
N ARG A 385 -5.36 19.07 -12.45
CA ARG A 385 -5.49 19.59 -13.82
C ARG A 385 -5.07 21.05 -13.81
N ILE A 386 -4.10 21.40 -14.65
CA ILE A 386 -3.61 22.77 -14.79
C ILE A 386 -4.74 23.65 -15.35
N THR A 387 -5.26 24.58 -14.55
CA THR A 387 -6.21 25.60 -15.00
C THR A 387 -5.48 26.92 -15.28
N SER A 388 -6.21 27.96 -15.68
CA SER A 388 -5.59 29.26 -15.98
C SER A 388 -4.85 29.84 -14.77
N THR A 389 -5.36 29.66 -13.56
CA THR A 389 -4.71 30.15 -12.34
C THR A 389 -3.39 29.43 -12.07
N GLU A 390 -3.34 28.10 -12.23
CA GLU A 390 -2.07 27.37 -12.09
C GLU A 390 -1.09 27.70 -13.21
N LYS A 391 -1.56 28.06 -14.42
CA LYS A 391 -0.67 28.55 -15.49
C LYS A 391 0.01 29.86 -15.13
N ASP A 392 -0.74 30.83 -14.61
CA ASP A 392 -0.17 32.13 -14.21
C ASP A 392 0.93 31.95 -13.16
N VAL A 393 0.74 31.00 -12.23
CA VAL A 393 1.77 30.63 -11.23
C VAL A 393 2.98 29.99 -11.91
N ILE A 394 2.78 29.06 -12.84
CA ILE A 394 3.87 28.41 -13.59
C ILE A 394 4.68 29.44 -14.40
N GLU A 395 4.01 30.36 -15.12
CA GLU A 395 4.66 31.42 -15.90
C GLU A 395 5.46 32.39 -15.02
N THR A 396 4.95 32.69 -13.82
CA THR A 396 5.67 33.50 -12.83
C THR A 396 6.90 32.77 -12.32
N MET A 397 6.77 31.48 -12.01
CA MET A 397 7.87 30.60 -11.57
C MET A 397 8.99 30.54 -12.62
N GLU A 398 8.63 30.35 -13.89
CA GLU A 398 9.56 30.35 -15.03
C GLU A 398 10.26 31.70 -15.21
N SER A 399 9.52 32.81 -15.02
CA SER A 399 10.09 34.17 -15.12
C SER A 399 11.07 34.47 -13.99
N ASP A 400 10.83 33.94 -12.80
CA ASP A 400 11.67 34.09 -11.61
C ASP A 400 12.85 33.09 -11.59
N GLY A 401 12.87 32.11 -12.51
CA GLY A 401 13.92 31.09 -12.60
C GLY A 401 13.83 30.02 -11.52
N GLU A 402 12.64 29.80 -10.96
CA GLU A 402 12.36 28.81 -9.92
C GLU A 402 11.78 27.53 -10.53
N ASP A 403 12.34 26.37 -10.18
CA ASP A 403 11.86 25.07 -10.67
C ASP A 403 10.76 24.46 -9.78
N VAL A 404 10.62 24.96 -8.55
CA VAL A 404 9.71 24.42 -7.54
C VAL A 404 9.02 25.55 -6.76
N ALA A 405 7.70 25.46 -6.60
CA ALA A 405 6.94 26.37 -5.74
C ALA A 405 5.93 25.63 -4.87
N VAL A 406 5.57 26.26 -3.76
CA VAL A 406 4.52 25.80 -2.86
C VAL A 406 3.54 26.93 -2.60
N GLU A 407 2.27 26.68 -2.89
CA GLU A 407 1.17 27.61 -2.63
C GLU A 407 0.26 27.05 -1.55
N SER A 408 -0.14 27.87 -0.58
CA SER A 408 -1.13 27.47 0.43
C SER A 408 -2.54 27.80 -0.04
N ALA A 409 -3.45 26.85 0.08
CA ALA A 409 -4.84 26.97 -0.31
C ALA A 409 -5.78 26.44 0.79
N SER A 410 -7.07 26.67 0.62
CA SER A 410 -8.11 26.14 1.52
C SER A 410 -9.30 25.66 0.72
N VAL A 411 -9.90 24.57 1.17
CA VAL A 411 -11.12 24.01 0.58
C VAL A 411 -12.28 24.34 1.51
N HIS A 412 -13.32 24.95 0.96
CA HIS A 412 -14.56 25.25 1.66
C HIS A 412 -15.73 24.61 0.91
N VAL A 413 -16.38 23.62 1.53
CA VAL A 413 -17.57 22.96 0.99
C VAL A 413 -18.59 22.75 2.12
N GLU A 414 -19.85 22.47 1.78
CA GLU A 414 -20.90 22.22 2.80
C GLU A 414 -20.52 21.13 3.82
N SER A 415 -19.71 20.15 3.39
CA SER A 415 -19.25 19.04 4.24
C SER A 415 -18.04 19.36 5.13
N GLY A 416 -17.56 20.61 5.15
CA GLY A 416 -16.47 21.08 6.00
C GLY A 416 -15.44 21.94 5.28
N GLU A 417 -14.43 22.36 6.03
CA GLU A 417 -13.30 23.15 5.56
C GLU A 417 -11.98 22.52 5.98
N HIS A 418 -10.92 22.65 5.17
CA HIS A 418 -9.55 22.35 5.59
C HIS A 418 -8.51 23.12 4.76
N SER A 419 -7.34 23.34 5.37
CA SER A 419 -6.16 23.87 4.69
C SER A 419 -5.47 22.79 3.85
N MET A 420 -4.92 23.18 2.70
CA MET A 420 -4.14 22.32 1.82
C MET A 420 -3.01 23.13 1.14
N GLN A 421 -2.15 22.45 0.41
CA GLN A 421 -1.08 23.07 -0.38
C GLN A 421 -1.08 22.53 -1.81
N PHE A 422 -0.70 23.41 -2.74
CA PHE A 422 -0.31 23.04 -4.09
C PHE A 422 1.21 23.00 -4.20
N LEU A 423 1.73 21.90 -4.73
CA LEU A 423 3.15 21.67 -4.94
C LEU A 423 3.41 21.68 -6.45
N TYR A 424 4.17 22.66 -6.91
CA TYR A 424 4.61 22.81 -8.28
C TYR A 424 6.00 22.19 -8.37
N VAL A 425 6.16 21.11 -9.12
CA VAL A 425 7.42 20.36 -9.23
C VAL A 425 7.72 20.02 -10.70
N PRO A 426 9.00 19.87 -11.08
CA PRO A 426 9.36 19.44 -12.42
C PRO A 426 8.73 18.09 -12.77
N SER A 427 8.24 17.98 -14.01
CA SER A 427 7.68 16.73 -14.52
C SER A 427 8.78 15.67 -14.66
N THR A 428 8.48 14.44 -14.25
CA THR A 428 9.37 13.29 -14.42
C THR A 428 9.21 12.60 -15.78
N LYS A 429 8.17 12.95 -16.55
CA LYS A 429 7.80 12.30 -17.82
C LYS A 429 7.96 13.20 -19.05
N GLY A 430 8.58 14.37 -18.91
CA GLY A 430 8.82 15.31 -20.02
C GLY A 430 9.18 16.71 -19.53
N GLU A 431 9.21 17.67 -20.45
CA GLU A 431 9.39 19.09 -20.11
C GLU A 431 8.11 19.69 -19.51
N GLY A 432 8.27 20.53 -18.48
CA GLY A 432 7.20 21.30 -17.83
C GLY A 432 6.95 20.95 -16.37
N THR A 433 5.97 21.62 -15.77
CA THR A 433 5.66 21.56 -14.33
C THR A 433 4.41 20.72 -14.07
N THR A 434 4.50 19.82 -13.08
CA THR A 434 3.35 19.07 -12.55
C THR A 434 2.89 19.69 -11.24
N VAL A 435 1.58 19.84 -11.07
CA VAL A 435 0.98 20.40 -9.85
C VAL A 435 0.33 19.30 -9.04
N PHE A 436 0.64 19.21 -7.75
CA PHE A 436 0.03 18.27 -6.83
C PHE A 436 -0.73 18.99 -5.71
N ALA A 437 -1.87 18.45 -5.30
CA ALA A 437 -2.64 18.85 -4.14
C ALA A 437 -2.36 17.91 -2.96
N THR A 438 -2.07 18.48 -1.79
CA THR A 438 -1.91 17.72 -0.53
C THR A 438 -2.43 18.49 0.68
N ASN A 439 -2.89 17.79 1.72
CA ASN A 439 -3.19 18.38 3.03
C ASN A 439 -2.00 18.41 3.99
N LEU A 440 -0.83 17.91 3.56
CA LEU A 440 0.41 18.00 4.32
C LEU A 440 1.11 19.33 4.09
N ARG A 441 1.84 19.80 5.12
CA ARG A 441 2.72 20.96 4.99
C ARG A 441 4.08 20.52 4.47
N VAL A 442 4.39 20.92 3.25
CA VAL A 442 5.61 20.59 2.54
C VAL A 442 6.29 21.91 2.14
N GLY A 443 7.60 22.03 2.39
CA GLY A 443 8.38 23.19 1.96
C GLY A 443 8.89 23.03 0.51
N PRO A 444 9.27 24.12 -0.17
CA PRO A 444 9.79 24.06 -1.55
C PRO A 444 10.96 23.08 -1.71
N GLU A 445 11.92 23.07 -0.78
CA GLU A 445 13.08 22.16 -0.82
C GLU A 445 12.71 20.66 -0.79
N GLU A 446 11.52 20.32 -0.30
CA GLU A 446 11.09 18.92 -0.09
C GLU A 446 9.98 18.51 -1.06
N ALA A 447 9.39 19.46 -1.79
CA ALA A 447 8.24 19.23 -2.64
C ALA A 447 8.52 18.18 -3.73
N GLU A 448 9.67 18.26 -4.40
CA GLU A 448 10.03 17.29 -5.43
C GLU A 448 10.18 15.88 -4.85
N SER A 449 10.97 15.70 -3.78
CA SER A 449 11.16 14.41 -3.10
C SER A 449 9.84 13.83 -2.56
N PHE A 450 8.98 14.68 -2.02
CA PHE A 450 7.66 14.28 -1.56
C PHE A 450 6.77 13.81 -2.72
N CYS A 451 6.75 14.55 -3.82
CA CYS A 451 6.01 14.19 -5.03
C CYS A 451 6.56 12.94 -5.72
N ARG A 452 7.85 12.59 -5.56
CA ARG A 452 8.38 11.29 -6.02
C ARG A 452 7.65 10.10 -5.41
N ARG A 453 7.02 10.23 -4.24
CA ARG A 453 6.16 9.15 -3.68
C ARG A 453 5.00 8.80 -4.60
N TYR A 454 4.53 9.75 -5.42
CA TYR A 454 3.51 9.51 -6.43
C TYR A 454 3.98 8.50 -7.50
N SER A 455 5.28 8.39 -7.78
CA SER A 455 5.78 7.40 -8.75
C SER A 455 5.50 5.96 -8.28
N ARG A 456 5.39 5.72 -6.97
CA ARG A 456 5.03 4.41 -6.40
C ARG A 456 3.62 3.97 -6.81
N ARG A 457 2.74 4.91 -7.18
CA ARG A 457 1.43 4.61 -7.79
C ARG A 457 1.56 3.85 -9.11
N TRP A 458 2.69 3.94 -9.81
CA TRP A 458 2.91 3.20 -11.06
C TRP A 458 2.79 1.68 -10.88
N GLN A 459 3.05 1.16 -9.67
CA GLN A 459 2.84 -0.27 -9.35
C GLN A 459 1.45 -0.70 -9.81
N ILE A 460 0.42 0.09 -9.49
CA ILE A 460 -0.99 -0.13 -9.83
C ILE A 460 -1.26 -0.26 -11.32
N GLU A 461 -0.59 0.52 -12.18
CA GLU A 461 -0.79 0.41 -13.62
C GLU A 461 -0.40 -0.99 -14.14
N ASN A 462 0.65 -1.58 -13.57
CA ASN A 462 1.05 -2.95 -13.87
C ASN A 462 0.11 -3.99 -13.24
N GLU A 463 -0.41 -3.73 -12.03
CA GLU A 463 -1.45 -4.55 -11.38
C GLU A 463 -2.66 -4.68 -12.30
N TYR A 464 -3.16 -3.56 -12.82
CA TYR A 464 -4.32 -3.54 -13.70
C TYR A 464 -4.10 -4.14 -15.07
N LYS A 465 -2.89 -4.04 -15.62
CA LYS A 465 -2.54 -4.78 -16.85
C LYS A 465 -2.71 -6.28 -16.61
N SER A 466 -2.23 -6.78 -15.47
CA SER A 466 -2.35 -8.20 -15.10
C SER A 466 -3.82 -8.60 -14.88
N ILE A 467 -4.59 -7.78 -14.14
CA ILE A 467 -6.04 -7.99 -13.95
C ILE A 467 -6.78 -8.07 -15.28
N LYS A 468 -6.54 -7.15 -16.21
CA LYS A 468 -7.26 -7.10 -17.49
C LYS A 468 -6.84 -8.18 -18.48
N ASN A 469 -5.56 -8.55 -18.49
CA ASN A 469 -5.01 -9.43 -19.52
C ASN A 469 -5.01 -10.91 -19.11
N ASP A 470 -4.76 -11.20 -17.82
CA ASP A 470 -4.51 -12.56 -17.33
C ASP A 470 -5.66 -13.10 -16.47
N PHE A 471 -6.37 -12.23 -15.75
CA PHE A 471 -7.40 -12.66 -14.78
C PHE A 471 -8.85 -12.40 -15.23
N LEU A 472 -9.11 -11.33 -15.98
CA LEU A 472 -10.48 -10.92 -16.36
C LEU A 472 -11.02 -11.71 -17.55
N ALA A 473 -11.99 -12.59 -17.30
CA ALA A 473 -12.68 -13.33 -18.36
C ALA A 473 -13.50 -12.41 -19.30
N LYS A 474 -13.60 -12.78 -20.58
CA LYS A 474 -14.49 -12.07 -21.51
C LYS A 474 -15.95 -12.41 -21.23
N THR A 475 -16.84 -11.45 -21.40
CA THR A 475 -18.28 -11.70 -21.34
C THR A 475 -19.06 -10.81 -22.29
N SER A 476 -20.06 -11.40 -22.93
CA SER A 476 -21.08 -10.69 -23.72
C SER A 476 -22.30 -10.33 -22.88
N SER A 477 -22.36 -10.75 -21.61
CA SER A 477 -23.48 -10.46 -20.72
C SER A 477 -23.64 -8.95 -20.53
N LYS A 478 -24.90 -8.50 -20.60
CA LYS A 478 -25.28 -7.11 -20.29
C LYS A 478 -25.69 -6.93 -18.83
N ASP A 479 -25.86 -8.04 -18.10
CA ASP A 479 -26.26 -8.03 -16.70
C ASP A 479 -25.11 -7.53 -15.81
N TYR A 480 -25.37 -6.45 -15.07
CA TYR A 480 -24.39 -5.83 -14.18
C TYR A 480 -23.86 -6.80 -13.12
N ARG A 481 -24.68 -7.73 -12.60
CA ARG A 481 -24.22 -8.71 -11.59
C ARG A 481 -23.09 -9.58 -12.12
N VAL A 482 -23.23 -10.03 -13.37
CA VAL A 482 -22.18 -10.81 -14.05
C VAL A 482 -20.92 -9.96 -14.25
N ARG A 483 -21.07 -8.69 -14.62
CA ARG A 483 -19.94 -7.78 -14.86
C ARG A 483 -19.17 -7.47 -13.57
N LEU A 484 -19.89 -7.22 -12.49
CA LEU A 484 -19.31 -7.00 -11.17
C LEU A 484 -18.60 -8.26 -10.68
N PHE A 485 -19.25 -9.44 -10.76
CA PHE A 485 -18.63 -10.70 -10.38
C PHE A 485 -17.33 -10.95 -11.12
N TYR A 486 -17.32 -10.80 -12.45
CA TYR A 486 -16.12 -11.03 -13.25
C TYR A 486 -14.97 -10.11 -12.84
N PHE A 487 -15.28 -8.85 -12.51
CA PHE A 487 -14.27 -7.90 -12.06
C PHE A 487 -13.76 -8.21 -10.64
N VAL A 488 -14.65 -8.41 -9.67
CA VAL A 488 -14.28 -8.74 -8.28
C VAL A 488 -13.49 -10.05 -8.23
N PHE A 489 -13.91 -11.06 -8.99
CA PHE A 489 -13.20 -12.33 -9.06
C PHE A 489 -11.82 -12.20 -9.72
N ALA A 490 -11.66 -11.35 -10.73
CA ALA A 490 -10.35 -11.06 -11.31
C ALA A 490 -9.42 -10.35 -10.31
N VAL A 491 -9.96 -9.44 -9.50
CA VAL A 491 -9.23 -8.79 -8.41
C VAL A 491 -8.83 -9.80 -7.32
N LEU A 492 -9.70 -10.74 -6.99
CA LEU A 492 -9.41 -11.83 -6.07
C LEU A 492 -8.24 -12.71 -6.56
N LEU A 493 -8.27 -13.13 -7.83
CA LEU A 493 -7.18 -13.90 -8.42
C LEU A 493 -5.84 -13.14 -8.40
N TYR A 494 -5.88 -11.83 -8.64
CA TYR A 494 -4.72 -10.97 -8.48
C TYR A 494 -4.19 -11.01 -7.04
N ASN A 495 -5.06 -10.87 -6.03
CA ASN A 495 -4.64 -10.97 -4.63
C ASN A 495 -4.06 -12.35 -4.28
N ILE A 496 -4.65 -13.45 -4.79
CA ILE A 496 -4.12 -14.82 -4.62
C ILE A 496 -2.73 -14.94 -5.24
N TRP A 497 -2.52 -14.38 -6.43
CA TRP A 497 -1.20 -14.35 -7.07
C TRP A 497 -0.17 -13.59 -6.24
N ARG A 498 -0.52 -12.41 -5.72
CA ARG A 498 0.37 -11.61 -4.86
C ARG A 498 0.65 -12.29 -3.52
N LEU A 499 -0.33 -12.98 -2.94
CA LEU A 499 -0.12 -13.78 -1.74
C LEU A 499 0.80 -14.98 -2.02
N THR A 500 0.59 -15.68 -3.15
CA THR A 500 1.44 -16.81 -3.56
C THR A 500 2.90 -16.36 -3.73
N ASP A 501 3.11 -15.25 -4.43
CA ASP A 501 4.43 -14.64 -4.59
C ASP A 501 5.08 -14.32 -3.24
N PHE A 502 4.31 -13.72 -2.33
CA PHE A 502 4.77 -13.42 -0.99
C PHE A 502 5.14 -14.68 -0.20
N LEU A 503 4.27 -15.69 -0.15
CA LEU A 503 4.51 -16.91 0.62
C LEU A 503 5.70 -17.72 0.08
N LEU A 504 5.95 -17.67 -1.23
CA LEU A 504 7.16 -18.26 -1.80
C LEU A 504 8.41 -17.52 -1.30
N LYS A 505 8.41 -16.19 -1.33
CA LYS A 505 9.54 -15.37 -0.87
C LYS A 505 9.77 -15.44 0.64
N ALA A 506 8.70 -15.46 1.45
CA ALA A 506 8.78 -15.58 2.90
C ALA A 506 9.47 -16.88 3.36
N GLY A 507 9.42 -17.93 2.53
CA GLY A 507 10.12 -19.19 2.79
C GLY A 507 11.64 -19.16 2.53
N VAL A 508 12.21 -18.03 2.10
CA VAL A 508 13.63 -17.87 1.77
C VAL A 508 14.23 -16.74 2.61
N ASP A 509 15.34 -16.99 3.32
CA ASP A 509 16.09 -16.01 4.14
C ASP A 509 16.82 -14.91 3.29
N SER A 510 16.31 -14.58 2.11
CA SER A 510 16.86 -13.55 1.21
C SER A 510 15.98 -12.31 1.14
N GLU A 511 16.58 -11.15 0.87
CA GLU A 511 15.86 -9.88 0.71
C GLU A 511 14.71 -10.00 -0.29
N MET A 512 13.53 -9.55 0.11
CA MET A 512 12.33 -9.64 -0.71
C MET A 512 12.42 -8.70 -1.93
N GLU A 513 12.83 -9.23 -3.07
CA GLU A 513 12.73 -8.50 -4.34
C GLU A 513 11.27 -8.27 -4.77
N TYR A 514 11.00 -7.15 -5.43
CA TYR A 514 9.65 -6.79 -5.88
C TYR A 514 9.14 -7.62 -7.06
N ALA A 515 10.05 -8.15 -7.89
CA ALA A 515 9.68 -8.94 -9.07
C ALA A 515 9.03 -10.26 -8.64
N PRO A 516 7.85 -10.62 -9.17
CA PRO A 516 7.16 -11.82 -8.72
C PRO A 516 7.89 -13.09 -9.20
N VAL A 517 7.98 -14.10 -8.33
CA VAL A 517 8.59 -15.41 -8.61
C VAL A 517 7.86 -16.11 -9.75
N LEU A 518 6.53 -16.04 -9.73
CA LEU A 518 5.66 -16.58 -10.76
C LEU A 518 5.04 -15.44 -11.56
N THR A 519 4.95 -15.60 -12.87
CA THR A 519 4.10 -14.75 -13.68
C THR A 519 2.63 -14.95 -13.32
N ALA A 520 1.78 -13.95 -13.61
CA ALA A 520 0.34 -14.07 -13.40
C ALA A 520 -0.25 -15.29 -14.14
N GLY A 521 0.21 -15.54 -15.39
CA GLY A 521 -0.21 -16.69 -16.18
C GLY A 521 0.11 -18.04 -15.52
N GLU A 522 1.35 -18.24 -15.06
CA GLU A 522 1.77 -19.47 -14.37
C GLU A 522 0.95 -19.72 -13.10
N CYS A 523 0.69 -18.66 -12.31
CA CYS A 523 -0.15 -18.78 -11.12
C CYS A 523 -1.56 -19.27 -11.46
N VAL A 524 -2.17 -18.73 -12.53
CA VAL A 524 -3.52 -19.10 -12.96
C VAL A 524 -3.56 -20.53 -13.51
N GLU A 525 -2.54 -20.97 -14.25
CA GLU A 525 -2.41 -22.35 -14.71
C GLU A 525 -2.38 -23.33 -13.53
N ILE A 526 -1.71 -22.96 -12.44
CA ILE A 526 -1.66 -23.77 -11.22
C ILE A 526 -3.02 -23.78 -10.49
N VAL A 527 -3.68 -22.63 -10.36
CA VAL A 527 -5.01 -22.53 -9.74
C VAL A 527 -6.03 -23.41 -10.47
N VAL A 528 -5.96 -23.46 -11.81
CA VAL A 528 -6.85 -24.29 -12.66
C VAL A 528 -6.47 -25.77 -12.68
N SER A 529 -5.19 -26.10 -12.60
CA SER A 529 -4.70 -27.48 -12.69
C SER A 529 -4.82 -28.27 -11.38
N ALA A 530 -5.17 -27.62 -10.28
CA ALA A 530 -5.19 -28.21 -8.94
C ALA A 530 -6.39 -29.13 -8.64
N LEU A 531 -6.71 -30.03 -9.58
CA LEU A 531 -7.26 -31.36 -9.29
C LEU A 531 -6.12 -32.27 -8.82
N ILE A 532 -5.52 -31.99 -7.66
CA ILE A 532 -4.73 -32.99 -6.92
C ILE A 532 -5.54 -33.35 -5.69
N PRO A 533 -6.02 -34.60 -5.56
CA PRO A 533 -6.76 -35.02 -4.37
C PRO A 533 -5.96 -34.68 -3.10
N PRO A 534 -6.64 -34.37 -1.97
CA PRO A 534 -5.96 -34.29 -0.69
C PRO A 534 -5.24 -35.61 -0.41
N ASP A 535 -4.03 -35.54 0.15
CA ASP A 535 -3.32 -36.70 0.69
C ASP A 535 -4.16 -37.40 1.78
#